data_AF-A0A0F5H0M3-F1
#
_entry.id   AF-A0A0F5H0M3-F1
#
_cell.length_a   1.000
_cell.length_b   1.000
_cell.length_c   1.000
_cell.angle_alpha   90.00
_cell.angle_beta   90.00
_cell.angle_gamma   90.00
#
_symmetry.space_group_name_H-M   'P 1'
#
loop_
_entity.id
_entity.type
_entity.pdbx_description
1 polymer ?
#
loop_
_entity_poly.entity_id
_entity_poly.type
_entity_poly.pdbx_seq_one_letter_code
_entity_poly.pdbx_strand_id
1 'polypeptide(L)'
;MNNNKKEKSSYPLIGTMINVQAYKYNGMLYRQWNGAKVIRNTKDHYVLLMYKTKVGEISKKDWVYRDPVIWFMPKNALHNALVLLKQSGNYIYVNISSKPIYEDNTIKFVDYDIDIKKYPGKKLAIVDQDEFKEHIKEYKYPLKLIKQVEKSLEEVIYQSIKNEYFFNKTILNYYVKLAQKDHFIKSDLNLDTKINSSKMETKNNFKKAKKPTK
;
A
#
# COMPACT_ATOMS: atom_id res chain seq x y z
N MET A 1 -43.79 19.34 1.71
CA MET A 1 -42.74 19.23 2.76
C MET A 1 -41.48 18.66 2.13
N ASN A 2 -40.48 19.51 1.89
CA ASN A 2 -39.22 19.10 1.28
C ASN A 2 -38.37 18.33 2.29
N ASN A 3 -38.36 17.01 2.20
CA ASN A 3 -37.44 16.15 2.94
C ASN A 3 -36.05 16.21 2.30
N ASN A 4 -35.34 17.32 2.51
CA ASN A 4 -33.89 17.38 2.33
C ASN A 4 -33.24 16.53 3.43
N LYS A 5 -33.14 15.22 3.21
CA LYS A 5 -32.15 14.39 3.91
C LYS A 5 -30.79 14.98 3.57
N LYS A 6 -30.23 15.81 4.46
CA LYS A 6 -28.81 16.19 4.42
C LYS A 6 -28.02 14.88 4.33
N GLU A 7 -27.42 14.59 3.18
CA GLU A 7 -26.41 13.53 3.10
C GLU A 7 -25.38 13.84 4.19
N LYS A 8 -25.23 12.96 5.17
CA LYS A 8 -24.15 13.06 6.15
C LYS A 8 -22.86 13.05 5.34
N SER A 9 -22.17 14.20 5.29
CA SER A 9 -20.88 14.30 4.64
C SER A 9 -19.93 13.29 5.26
N SER A 10 -19.44 12.34 4.46
CA SER A 10 -18.44 11.37 4.89
C SER A 10 -17.10 12.07 4.97
N TYR A 11 -16.53 12.15 6.18
CA TYR A 11 -15.20 12.69 6.42
C TYR A 11 -14.12 11.61 6.25
N PRO A 12 -12.88 11.97 5.87
CA PRO A 12 -12.48 13.30 5.38
C PRO A 12 -13.10 13.61 4.02
N LEU A 13 -13.23 14.91 3.73
CA LEU A 13 -13.77 15.38 2.47
C LEU A 13 -12.79 15.09 1.33
N ILE A 14 -13.32 14.74 0.15
CA ILE A 14 -12.49 14.59 -1.05
C ILE A 14 -11.89 15.97 -1.39
N GLY A 15 -10.61 16.01 -1.74
CA GLY A 15 -9.88 17.23 -2.07
C GLY A 15 -9.03 17.78 -0.91
N THR A 16 -9.36 17.47 0.34
CA THR A 16 -8.66 18.05 1.50
C THR A 16 -7.31 17.39 1.75
N MET A 17 -6.41 18.17 2.36
CA MET A 17 -5.14 17.68 2.88
C MET A 17 -5.32 17.21 4.33
N ILE A 18 -4.86 16.00 4.59
CA ILE A 18 -4.92 15.37 5.92
C ILE A 18 -3.52 14.90 6.34
N ASN A 19 -3.36 14.59 7.62
CA ASN A 19 -2.21 13.83 8.08
C ASN A 19 -2.51 12.33 8.06
N VAL A 20 -1.46 11.52 8.09
CA VAL A 20 -1.55 10.09 8.38
C VAL A 20 -0.57 9.76 9.49
N GLN A 21 -0.97 8.94 10.45
CA GLN A 21 -0.14 8.49 11.56
C GLN A 21 -0.19 6.97 11.69
N ALA A 22 1.00 6.37 11.78
CA ALA A 22 1.18 4.97 12.12
C ALA A 22 1.67 4.87 13.57
N TYR A 23 1.01 4.02 14.35
CA TYR A 23 1.37 3.70 15.72
C TYR A 23 1.89 2.27 15.81
N LYS A 24 2.82 1.97 16.72
CA LYS A 24 3.07 0.58 17.12
C LYS A 24 1.96 0.11 18.06
N TYR A 25 1.85 -1.19 18.27
CA TYR A 25 0.78 -1.78 19.09
C TYR A 25 0.75 -1.28 20.54
N ASN A 26 1.91 -0.92 21.10
CA ASN A 26 2.03 -0.33 22.43
C ASN A 26 1.55 1.15 22.50
N GLY A 27 1.06 1.73 21.39
CA GLY A 27 0.56 3.09 21.32
C GLY A 27 1.63 4.15 20.99
N MET A 28 2.88 3.76 20.76
CA MET A 28 3.93 4.68 20.34
C MET A 28 3.66 5.20 18.93
N LEU A 29 3.71 6.52 18.72
CA LEU A 29 3.67 7.12 17.39
C LEU A 29 4.97 6.77 16.63
N TYR A 30 4.89 5.86 15.68
CA TYR A 30 6.05 5.39 14.92
C TYR A 30 6.41 6.35 13.78
N ARG A 31 5.41 6.75 12.99
CA ARG A 31 5.63 7.53 11.77
C ARG A 31 4.45 8.46 11.49
N GLN A 32 4.74 9.66 11.00
CA GLN A 32 3.74 10.64 10.59
C GLN A 32 4.03 11.17 9.18
N TRP A 33 3.00 11.20 8.35
CA TRP A 33 3.00 11.80 7.02
C TRP A 33 2.16 13.07 7.04
N ASN A 34 2.78 14.20 6.71
CA ASN A 34 2.14 15.52 6.74
C ASN A 34 1.73 15.94 5.33
N GLY A 35 0.42 16.02 5.10
CA GLY A 35 -0.14 16.44 3.82
C GLY A 35 -0.28 15.30 2.80
N ALA A 36 -1.19 14.37 3.07
CA ALA A 36 -1.75 13.46 2.07
C ALA A 36 -3.09 14.02 1.58
N LYS A 37 -3.29 14.08 0.27
CA LYS A 37 -4.55 14.55 -0.31
C LYS A 37 -5.57 13.42 -0.35
N VAL A 38 -6.79 13.66 0.08
CA VAL A 38 -7.89 12.70 -0.06
C VAL A 38 -8.40 12.72 -1.51
N ILE A 39 -8.17 11.65 -2.27
CA ILE A 39 -8.69 11.54 -3.65
C ILE A 39 -9.97 10.70 -3.71
N ARG A 40 -10.24 9.89 -2.69
CA ARG A 40 -11.48 9.11 -2.57
C ARG A 40 -11.82 8.80 -1.12
N ASN A 41 -13.10 8.91 -0.78
CA ASN A 41 -13.65 8.44 0.48
C ASN A 41 -14.99 7.72 0.20
N THR A 42 -15.03 6.41 0.40
CA THR A 42 -16.25 5.59 0.28
C THR A 42 -16.52 4.84 1.57
N LYS A 43 -17.61 4.08 1.65
CA LYS A 43 -17.83 3.14 2.76
C LYS A 43 -16.75 2.05 2.86
N ASP A 44 -16.05 1.77 1.77
CA ASP A 44 -15.14 0.62 1.66
C ASP A 44 -13.66 1.00 1.83
N HIS A 45 -13.25 2.21 1.42
CA HIS A 45 -11.86 2.64 1.48
C HIS A 45 -11.68 4.16 1.52
N TYR A 46 -10.52 4.57 2.03
CA TYR A 46 -9.89 5.82 1.64
C TYR A 46 -8.88 5.55 0.53
N VAL A 47 -8.75 6.48 -0.42
CA VAL A 47 -7.58 6.54 -1.30
C VAL A 47 -6.97 7.93 -1.18
N LEU A 48 -5.68 7.98 -0.92
CA LEU A 48 -4.91 9.20 -0.75
C LEU A 48 -3.86 9.34 -1.84
N LEU A 49 -3.45 10.57 -2.10
CA LEU A 49 -2.30 10.93 -2.90
C LEU A 49 -1.24 11.58 -2.01
N MET A 50 -0.04 11.04 -2.02
CA MET A 50 1.15 11.70 -1.48
C MET A 50 2.04 12.17 -2.62
N TYR A 51 2.48 13.43 -2.54
CA TYR A 51 3.47 14.00 -3.45
C TYR A 51 4.18 15.13 -2.72
N LYS A 52 5.51 15.05 -2.60
CA LYS A 52 6.32 15.96 -1.77
C LYS A 52 5.86 15.97 -0.30
N THR A 53 5.25 14.88 0.16
CA THR A 53 4.77 14.71 1.54
C THR A 53 5.94 14.50 2.49
N LYS A 54 5.99 15.30 3.57
CA LYS A 54 7.02 15.22 4.62
C LYS A 54 6.70 14.07 5.58
N VAL A 55 7.69 13.23 5.84
CA VAL A 55 7.61 12.09 6.74
C VAL A 55 8.50 12.35 7.95
N GLY A 56 7.93 12.24 9.15
CA GLY A 56 8.66 12.28 10.42
C GLY A 56 8.62 10.92 11.12
N GLU A 57 9.72 10.58 11.78
CA GLU A 57 9.90 9.37 12.59
C GLU A 57 10.67 9.76 13.85
N ILE A 58 10.29 9.23 15.03
CA ILE A 58 10.85 9.65 16.33
C ILE A 58 12.39 9.62 16.34
N SER A 59 12.99 8.56 15.77
CA SER A 59 14.42 8.30 15.88
C SER A 59 15.20 8.54 14.59
N LYS A 60 14.61 9.20 13.59
CA LYS A 60 15.27 9.43 12.29
C LYS A 60 15.07 10.85 11.80
N LYS A 61 15.98 11.30 10.94
CA LYS A 61 15.83 12.57 10.24
C LYS A 61 14.60 12.52 9.34
N ASP A 62 13.80 13.58 9.40
CA ASP A 62 12.68 13.78 8.49
C ASP A 62 13.10 13.64 7.02
N TRP A 63 12.23 13.03 6.22
CA TRP A 63 12.45 12.84 4.80
C TRP A 63 11.18 13.14 3.99
N VAL A 64 11.29 13.14 2.66
CA VAL A 64 10.20 13.55 1.78
C VAL A 64 10.00 12.53 0.66
N TYR A 65 8.75 12.13 0.43
CA TYR A 65 8.37 11.38 -0.78
C TYR A 65 8.49 12.28 -2.00
N ARG A 66 9.49 12.05 -2.85
CA ARG A 66 9.72 12.86 -4.06
C ARG A 66 8.83 12.44 -5.22
N ASP A 67 8.61 11.14 -5.37
CA ASP A 67 7.74 10.57 -6.39
C ASP A 67 6.30 10.48 -5.87
N PRO A 68 5.27 10.57 -6.74
CA PRO A 68 3.89 10.45 -6.33
C PRO A 68 3.55 9.02 -5.88
N VAL A 69 2.72 8.91 -4.85
CA VAL A 69 2.27 7.66 -4.27
C VAL A 69 0.75 7.66 -4.17
N ILE A 70 0.10 6.63 -4.68
CA ILE A 70 -1.31 6.35 -4.37
C ILE A 70 -1.34 5.43 -3.15
N TRP A 71 -2.04 5.87 -2.10
CA TRP A 71 -2.16 5.13 -0.85
C TRP A 71 -3.59 4.62 -0.68
N PHE A 72 -3.76 3.31 -0.79
CA PHE A 72 -5.03 2.62 -0.57
C PHE A 72 -5.17 2.23 0.89
N MET A 73 -6.26 2.64 1.53
CA MET A 73 -6.56 2.31 2.93
C MET A 73 -7.99 1.72 3.03
N PRO A 74 -8.16 0.40 2.81
CA PRO A 74 -9.45 -0.25 2.97
C PRO A 74 -9.93 -0.14 4.43
N LYS A 75 -11.20 0.20 4.63
CA LYS A 75 -11.79 0.39 5.98
C LYS A 75 -12.11 -0.91 6.68
N ASN A 76 -12.20 -2.01 5.92
CA ASN A 76 -12.64 -3.32 6.41
C ASN A 76 -11.57 -4.42 6.30
N ALA A 77 -10.33 -4.08 5.92
CA ALA A 77 -9.22 -5.02 5.87
C ALA A 77 -8.10 -4.61 6.82
N LEU A 78 -7.24 -5.57 7.20
CA LEU A 78 -6.11 -5.34 8.09
C LEU A 78 -4.82 -5.09 7.30
N HIS A 79 -4.89 -4.20 6.32
CA HIS A 79 -3.73 -3.76 5.57
C HIS A 79 -4.00 -2.41 4.90
N ASN A 80 -2.93 -1.71 4.55
CA ASN A 80 -2.96 -0.57 3.64
C ASN A 80 -1.79 -0.66 2.66
N ALA A 81 -1.95 -0.10 1.47
CA ALA A 81 -0.98 -0.27 0.39
C ALA A 81 -0.54 1.07 -0.21
N LEU A 82 0.77 1.28 -0.25
CA LEU A 82 1.43 2.38 -0.93
C LEU A 82 1.88 1.91 -2.30
N VAL A 83 1.41 2.58 -3.35
CA VAL A 83 1.82 2.35 -4.73
C VAL A 83 2.63 3.53 -5.21
N LEU A 84 3.95 3.40 -5.17
CA LEU A 84 4.90 4.39 -5.63
C LEU A 84 4.94 4.35 -7.16
N LEU A 85 4.52 5.46 -7.79
CA LEU A 85 4.40 5.56 -9.24
C LEU A 85 5.76 5.90 -9.86
N LYS A 86 6.24 5.04 -10.75
CA LYS A 86 7.48 5.26 -11.50
C LYS A 86 7.32 4.87 -12.95
N GLN A 87 8.03 5.56 -13.84
CA GLN A 87 8.08 5.23 -15.26
C GLN A 87 8.65 3.83 -15.54
N SER A 88 9.55 3.35 -14.67
CA SER A 88 10.14 1.99 -14.77
C SER A 88 9.25 0.89 -14.18
N GLY A 89 8.03 1.23 -13.74
CA GLY A 89 7.08 0.34 -13.11
C GLY A 89 6.85 0.65 -11.65
N ASN A 90 5.65 0.36 -11.18
CA ASN A 90 5.21 0.71 -9.83
C ASN A 90 5.83 -0.21 -8.77
N TYR A 91 6.27 0.39 -7.68
CA TYR A 91 6.66 -0.34 -6.47
C TYR A 91 5.47 -0.34 -5.50
N ILE A 92 5.08 -1.53 -5.05
CA ILE A 92 3.98 -1.71 -4.11
C ILE A 92 4.57 -2.13 -2.77
N TYR A 93 4.19 -1.41 -1.73
CA TYR A 93 4.48 -1.75 -0.33
C TYR A 93 3.17 -1.82 0.43
N VAL A 94 2.95 -2.91 1.14
CA VAL A 94 1.73 -3.14 1.92
C VAL A 94 2.12 -3.30 3.38
N ASN A 95 1.56 -2.44 4.23
CA ASN A 95 1.63 -2.64 5.67
C ASN A 95 0.48 -3.53 6.10
N ILE A 96 0.75 -4.58 6.85
CA ILE A 96 -0.30 -5.26 7.61
C ILE A 96 -0.57 -4.43 8.86
N SER A 97 -1.81 -3.96 9.00
CA SER A 97 -2.14 -2.89 9.93
C SER A 97 -3.54 -3.05 10.51
N SER A 98 -3.87 -2.28 11.54
CA SER A 98 -5.26 -2.10 11.94
C SER A 98 -6.07 -1.46 10.81
N LYS A 99 -7.40 -1.56 10.95
CA LYS A 99 -8.31 -0.74 10.16
C LYS A 99 -8.02 0.74 10.43
N PRO A 100 -8.09 1.62 9.42
CA PRO A 100 -7.88 3.04 9.60
C PRO A 100 -9.06 3.66 10.35
N ILE A 101 -8.75 4.57 11.28
CA ILE A 101 -9.71 5.50 11.87
C ILE A 101 -9.42 6.91 11.37
N TYR A 102 -10.42 7.78 11.36
CA TYR A 102 -10.25 9.20 11.03
C TYR A 102 -10.75 10.06 12.18
N GLU A 103 -9.85 10.89 12.70
CA GLU A 103 -10.11 11.88 13.75
C GLU A 103 -9.06 12.99 13.65
N ASP A 104 -9.37 14.20 14.15
CA ASP A 104 -8.41 15.32 14.20
C ASP A 104 -7.71 15.61 12.85
N ASN A 105 -8.48 15.58 11.76
CA ASN A 105 -7.97 15.73 10.40
C ASN A 105 -6.81 14.77 10.04
N THR A 106 -6.82 13.58 10.64
CA THR A 106 -5.74 12.60 10.58
C THR A 106 -6.31 11.20 10.42
N ILE A 107 -5.80 10.44 9.45
CA ILE A 107 -6.02 8.99 9.45
C ILE A 107 -4.98 8.32 10.35
N LYS A 108 -5.44 7.53 11.30
CA LYS A 108 -4.58 6.81 12.24
C LYS A 108 -4.75 5.30 12.04
N PHE A 109 -3.65 4.55 12.18
CA PHE A 109 -3.67 3.09 12.19
C PHE A 109 -2.53 2.54 13.05
N VAL A 110 -2.67 1.30 13.48
CA VAL A 110 -1.61 0.53 14.15
C VAL A 110 -0.89 -0.32 13.12
N ASP A 111 0.42 -0.20 13.05
CA ASP A 111 1.33 -1.04 12.27
C ASP A 111 1.57 -2.35 13.04
N TYR A 112 1.41 -3.50 12.37
CA TYR A 112 1.61 -4.82 12.96
C TYR A 112 2.95 -5.45 12.58
N ASP A 113 3.92 -4.65 12.15
CA ASP A 113 5.35 -4.99 12.05
C ASP A 113 5.69 -6.06 11.03
N ILE A 114 4.76 -6.39 10.12
CA ILE A 114 5.00 -7.31 9.02
C ILE A 114 4.47 -6.71 7.73
N ASP A 115 5.32 -6.75 6.71
CA ASP A 115 5.08 -6.03 5.48
C ASP A 115 5.26 -6.90 4.25
N ILE A 116 4.72 -6.41 3.15
CA ILE A 116 4.88 -6.99 1.83
C ILE A 116 5.50 -5.96 0.88
N LYS A 117 6.48 -6.40 0.09
CA LYS A 117 7.12 -5.62 -0.98
C LYS A 117 6.95 -6.30 -2.33
N LYS A 118 6.58 -5.55 -3.36
CA LYS A 118 6.55 -6.01 -4.76
C LYS A 118 7.20 -4.97 -5.66
N TYR A 119 8.38 -5.31 -6.17
CA TYR A 119 9.08 -4.52 -7.18
C TYR A 119 8.61 -4.88 -8.59
N PRO A 120 8.74 -3.97 -9.56
CA PRO A 120 8.47 -4.26 -10.97
C PRO A 120 9.21 -5.50 -11.44
N GLY A 121 8.48 -6.45 -12.05
CA GLY A 121 9.05 -7.69 -12.58
C GLY A 121 9.59 -8.69 -11.55
N LYS A 122 9.47 -8.41 -10.24
CA LYS A 122 9.89 -9.33 -9.18
C LYS A 122 8.70 -10.02 -8.52
N LYS A 123 8.97 -11.18 -7.92
CA LYS A 123 8.02 -11.84 -7.03
C LYS A 123 7.77 -10.96 -5.80
N LEU A 124 6.56 -11.08 -5.26
CA LEU A 124 6.20 -10.51 -3.98
C LEU A 124 7.08 -11.13 -2.88
N ALA A 125 7.55 -10.30 -1.95
CA ALA A 125 8.33 -10.73 -0.80
C ALA A 125 7.64 -10.25 0.49
N ILE A 126 7.55 -11.14 1.48
CA ILE A 126 7.22 -10.77 2.86
C ILE A 126 8.52 -10.32 3.51
N VAL A 127 8.49 -9.23 4.25
CA VAL A 127 9.65 -8.63 4.92
C VAL A 127 9.31 -8.30 6.37
N ASP A 128 10.35 -7.98 7.15
CA ASP A 128 10.24 -7.57 8.55
C ASP A 128 9.66 -8.66 9.48
N GLN A 129 9.78 -9.93 9.04
CA GLN A 129 9.30 -11.11 9.77
C GLN A 129 9.96 -11.30 11.14
N ASP A 130 11.20 -10.86 11.30
CA ASP A 130 11.92 -10.95 12.57
C ASP A 130 11.50 -9.82 13.53
N GLU A 131 11.29 -8.59 13.04
CA GLU A 131 10.69 -7.48 13.81
C GLU A 131 9.30 -7.90 14.33
N PHE A 132 8.46 -8.50 13.48
CA PHE A 132 7.16 -9.02 13.90
C PHE A 132 7.25 -10.05 15.03
N LYS A 133 8.16 -11.04 14.94
CA LYS A 133 8.34 -12.07 15.98
C LYS A 133 8.83 -11.48 17.29
N GLU A 134 9.70 -10.47 17.23
CA GLU A 134 10.21 -9.76 18.40
C GLU A 134 9.09 -8.95 19.07
N HIS A 135 8.37 -8.13 18.30
CA HIS A 135 7.28 -7.31 18.80
C HIS A 135 6.08 -8.12 19.30
N ILE A 136 5.79 -9.31 18.74
CA ILE A 136 4.80 -10.25 19.31
C ILE A 136 5.13 -10.54 20.79
N LYS A 137 6.40 -10.77 21.11
CA LYS A 137 6.84 -11.08 22.48
C LYS A 137 6.88 -9.83 23.35
N GLU A 138 7.45 -8.75 22.84
CA GLU A 138 7.63 -7.49 23.56
C GLU A 138 6.29 -6.84 23.91
N TYR A 139 5.43 -6.70 22.91
CA TYR A 139 4.13 -6.03 23.04
C TYR A 139 2.98 -7.01 23.36
N LYS A 140 3.30 -8.30 23.53
CA LYS A 140 2.37 -9.36 23.95
C LYS A 140 1.13 -9.45 23.05
N TYR A 141 1.35 -9.61 21.74
CA TYR A 141 0.24 -9.70 20.78
C TYR A 141 -0.69 -10.87 21.15
N PRO A 142 -2.00 -10.62 21.30
CA PRO A 142 -2.94 -11.70 21.55
C PRO A 142 -2.93 -12.70 20.39
N LEU A 143 -3.05 -14.00 20.69
CA LEU A 143 -3.07 -15.04 19.65
C LEU A 143 -4.14 -14.79 18.56
N LYS A 144 -5.27 -14.20 18.95
CA LYS A 144 -6.33 -13.79 18.00
C LYS A 144 -5.83 -12.76 16.99
N LEU A 145 -5.04 -11.77 17.42
CA LEU A 145 -4.48 -10.76 16.55
C LEU A 145 -3.45 -11.37 15.60
N ILE A 146 -2.56 -12.23 16.11
CA ILE A 146 -1.55 -12.91 15.28
C ILE A 146 -2.23 -13.66 14.11
N LYS A 147 -3.28 -14.44 14.41
CA LYS A 147 -4.07 -15.14 13.38
C LYS A 147 -4.73 -14.20 12.37
N GLN A 148 -5.17 -13.01 12.81
CA GLN A 148 -5.76 -12.00 11.93
C GLN A 148 -4.71 -11.36 11.01
N VAL A 149 -3.50 -11.12 11.52
CA VAL A 149 -2.35 -10.62 10.76
C VAL A 149 -1.94 -11.64 9.69
N GLU A 150 -1.79 -12.91 10.07
CA GLU A 150 -1.48 -14.02 9.14
C GLU A 150 -2.52 -14.14 8.04
N LYS A 151 -3.81 -14.10 8.39
CA LYS A 151 -4.90 -14.11 7.39
C LYS A 151 -4.84 -12.90 6.44
N SER A 152 -4.53 -11.71 6.95
CA SER A 152 -4.39 -10.51 6.11
C SER A 152 -3.22 -10.64 5.12
N LEU A 153 -2.10 -11.26 5.53
CA LEU A 153 -1.01 -11.59 4.61
C LEU A 153 -1.46 -12.51 3.48
N GLU A 154 -2.17 -13.59 3.82
CA GLU A 154 -2.74 -14.52 2.82
C GLU A 154 -3.69 -13.80 1.85
N GLU A 155 -4.56 -12.93 2.36
CA GLU A 155 -5.47 -12.12 1.56
C GLU A 155 -4.70 -11.21 0.57
N VAL A 156 -3.66 -10.51 1.02
CA VAL A 156 -2.84 -9.64 0.15
C VAL A 156 -2.08 -10.46 -0.90
N ILE A 157 -1.55 -11.62 -0.52
CA ILE A 157 -0.87 -12.54 -1.46
C ILE A 157 -1.86 -13.02 -2.52
N TYR A 158 -3.06 -13.41 -2.12
CA TYR A 158 -4.12 -13.84 -3.04
C TYR A 158 -4.50 -12.72 -4.02
N GLN A 159 -4.73 -11.49 -3.52
CA GLN A 159 -5.00 -10.32 -4.36
C GLN A 159 -3.86 -10.05 -5.35
N SER A 160 -2.60 -10.24 -4.95
CA SER A 160 -1.44 -10.10 -5.84
C SER A 160 -1.42 -11.15 -6.95
N ILE A 161 -1.78 -12.40 -6.65
CA ILE A 161 -1.84 -13.50 -7.63
C ILE A 161 -2.99 -13.26 -8.63
N LYS A 162 -4.13 -12.77 -8.15
CA LYS A 162 -5.31 -12.49 -8.97
C LYS A 162 -5.26 -11.14 -9.70
N ASN A 163 -4.24 -10.32 -9.44
CA ASN A 163 -4.14 -8.94 -9.91
C ASN A 163 -5.40 -8.12 -9.58
N GLU A 164 -5.83 -8.20 -8.32
CA GLU A 164 -7.00 -7.52 -7.80
C GLU A 164 -6.65 -6.22 -7.06
N TYR A 165 -7.66 -5.37 -6.89
CA TYR A 165 -7.58 -4.14 -6.13
C TYR A 165 -6.36 -3.26 -6.48
N PHE A 166 -5.46 -2.95 -5.54
CA PHE A 166 -4.29 -2.10 -5.81
C PHE A 166 -3.18 -2.80 -6.63
N PHE A 167 -3.28 -4.11 -6.89
CA PHE A 167 -2.45 -4.80 -7.88
C PHE A 167 -3.05 -4.73 -9.29
N ASN A 168 -4.33 -4.40 -9.42
CA ASN A 168 -5.00 -4.27 -10.70
C ASN A 168 -4.62 -2.95 -11.39
N LYS A 169 -4.00 -3.04 -12.57
CA LYS A 169 -3.57 -1.85 -13.33
C LYS A 169 -4.73 -0.93 -13.71
N THR A 170 -5.89 -1.47 -14.07
CA THR A 170 -7.06 -0.67 -14.45
C THR A 170 -7.55 0.17 -13.28
N ILE A 171 -7.64 -0.42 -12.08
CA ILE A 171 -8.03 0.28 -10.86
C ILE A 171 -6.98 1.35 -10.51
N LEU A 172 -5.69 1.01 -10.55
CA LEU A 172 -4.64 1.98 -10.28
C LEU A 172 -4.68 3.15 -11.27
N ASN A 173 -4.77 2.86 -12.57
CA ASN A 173 -4.83 3.87 -13.63
C ASN A 173 -6.06 4.79 -13.49
N TYR A 174 -7.18 4.28 -12.97
CA TYR A 174 -8.33 5.11 -12.63
C TYR A 174 -7.99 6.18 -11.59
N TYR A 175 -7.34 5.80 -10.48
CA TYR A 175 -6.94 6.74 -9.43
C TYR A 175 -5.82 7.70 -9.87
N VAL A 176 -4.91 7.24 -10.73
CA VAL A 176 -3.88 8.11 -11.33
C VAL A 176 -4.53 9.17 -12.21
N LYS A 177 -5.51 8.81 -13.05
CA LYS A 177 -6.26 9.78 -13.87
C LYS A 177 -7.03 10.78 -13.02
N LEU A 178 -7.61 10.35 -11.89
CA LEU A 178 -8.23 11.28 -10.93
C LEU A 178 -7.20 12.27 -10.36
N ALA A 179 -6.03 11.79 -9.93
CA ALA A 179 -4.96 12.63 -9.42
C ALA A 179 -4.41 13.63 -10.46
N GLN A 180 -4.37 13.25 -11.75
CA GLN A 180 -3.95 14.12 -12.85
C GLN A 180 -4.98 15.20 -13.19
N LYS A 181 -6.28 14.89 -13.17
CA LYS A 181 -7.35 15.86 -13.42
C LYS A 181 -7.34 17.02 -12.42
N ASP A 182 -6.95 16.74 -11.18
CA ASP A 182 -6.81 17.77 -10.16
C ASP A 182 -5.48 18.55 -10.26
N HIS A 183 -4.65 18.29 -11.29
CA HIS A 183 -3.33 18.91 -11.53
C HIS A 183 -2.26 18.66 -10.45
N PHE A 184 -2.41 17.61 -9.61
CA PHE A 184 -1.43 17.30 -8.54
C PHE A 184 -0.25 16.44 -9.03
N ILE A 185 -0.45 15.67 -10.08
CA ILE A 185 0.60 14.91 -10.76
C ILE A 185 0.63 15.36 -12.22
N LYS A 186 1.83 15.37 -12.82
CA LYS A 186 1.99 15.73 -14.22
C LYS A 186 1.12 14.85 -15.13
N SER A 187 0.50 15.47 -16.13
CA SER A 187 -0.38 14.82 -17.09
C SER A 187 0.34 13.83 -18.01
N ASP A 188 1.65 13.96 -18.16
CA ASP A 188 2.50 13.08 -18.97
C ASP A 188 2.93 11.80 -18.24
N LEU A 189 2.56 11.62 -16.96
CA LEU A 189 2.80 10.36 -16.25
C LEU A 189 1.94 9.24 -16.86
N ASN A 190 2.52 8.52 -17.83
CA ASN A 190 1.93 7.35 -18.46
C ASN A 190 2.53 6.07 -17.87
N LEU A 191 1.72 5.28 -17.18
CA LEU A 191 2.14 4.01 -16.56
C LEU A 191 2.19 2.83 -17.55
N ASP A 192 1.75 3.03 -18.79
CA ASP A 192 1.57 1.95 -19.78
C ASP A 192 2.77 1.79 -20.74
N THR A 193 3.82 2.62 -20.66
CA THR A 193 4.78 2.77 -21.77
C THR A 193 6.02 1.87 -21.79
N LYS A 194 6.30 0.99 -20.82
CA LYS A 194 7.44 0.05 -20.97
C LYS A 194 7.21 -1.33 -20.34
N ILE A 195 6.51 -2.19 -21.05
CA ILE A 195 6.87 -3.62 -21.10
C ILE A 195 7.66 -3.78 -22.39
N ASN A 196 8.98 -3.60 -22.32
CA ASN A 196 9.83 -4.12 -23.39
C ASN A 196 9.68 -5.64 -23.36
N SER A 197 9.13 -6.17 -24.45
CA SER A 197 9.14 -7.57 -24.83
C SER A 197 10.58 -8.07 -24.98
N SER A 198 11.27 -8.32 -23.87
CA SER A 198 12.49 -9.13 -23.89
C SER A 198 12.06 -10.60 -23.91
N LYS A 199 11.92 -11.12 -25.12
CA LYS A 199 12.01 -12.53 -25.55
C LYS A 199 12.10 -13.56 -24.41
N MET A 200 11.03 -14.34 -24.22
CA MET A 200 11.14 -15.71 -23.74
C MET A 200 11.95 -16.50 -24.78
N GLU A 201 13.27 -16.48 -24.66
CA GLU A 201 14.09 -17.54 -25.23
C GLU A 201 13.93 -18.78 -24.34
N THR A 202 13.07 -19.68 -24.80
CA THR A 202 13.03 -21.07 -24.36
C THR A 202 14.39 -21.72 -24.61
N LYS A 203 15.29 -21.70 -23.62
CA LYS A 203 16.42 -22.64 -23.57
C LYS A 203 15.99 -23.88 -22.82
N ASN A 204 15.42 -24.82 -23.58
CA ASN A 204 15.41 -26.25 -23.24
C ASN A 204 16.85 -26.72 -23.08
N ASN A 205 17.32 -26.80 -21.84
CA ASN A 205 18.55 -27.50 -21.47
C ASN A 205 18.21 -28.64 -20.50
N PHE A 206 17.48 -29.64 -21.00
CA PHE A 206 17.53 -30.97 -20.40
C PHE A 206 18.80 -31.67 -20.90
N LYS A 207 19.73 -31.81 -19.96
CA LYS A 207 20.99 -32.55 -20.08
C LYS A 207 20.74 -33.96 -20.60
N LYS A 208 21.38 -34.31 -21.71
CA LYS A 208 21.67 -35.71 -22.07
C LYS A 208 22.62 -36.29 -21.03
N ALA A 209 22.11 -37.15 -20.15
CA ALA A 209 22.93 -38.06 -19.38
C ALA A 209 23.45 -39.16 -20.34
N LYS A 210 24.77 -39.21 -20.55
CA LYS A 210 25.46 -40.31 -21.20
C LYS A 210 25.41 -41.53 -20.26
N LYS A 211 24.90 -42.67 -20.75
CA LYS A 211 25.14 -43.99 -20.16
C LYS A 211 26.61 -44.39 -20.43
N PRO A 212 27.32 -45.00 -19.47
CA PRO A 212 28.59 -45.65 -19.76
C PRO A 212 28.35 -47.08 -20.28
N THR A 213 29.08 -47.45 -21.34
CA THR A 213 29.26 -48.83 -21.79
C THR A 213 30.73 -49.19 -21.70
N LYS A 214 31.11 -49.89 -20.65
CA LYS A 214 31.80 -51.19 -20.64
C LYS A 214 31.94 -51.64 -19.19
#